data_AF-A0A699TAV1-F1
#
_entry.id   AF-A0A699TAV1-F1
#
_cell.length_a   1.000
_cell.length_b   1.000
_cell.length_c   1.000
_cell.angle_alpha   90.00
_cell.angle_beta   90.00
_cell.angle_gamma   90.00
#
_symmetry.space_group_name_H-M   'P 1'
#
loop_
_entity.id
_entity.type
_entity.pdbx_description
1 polymer ?
#
loop_
_entity_poly.entity_id
_entity_poly.type
_entity_poly.pdbx_seq_one_letter_code
_entity_poly.pdbx_strand_id
1 'polypeptide(L)'
;MNKPPTQAQQRKIMCTYLKNMEGKKLKGLKNKTFDSIQKMFDKAFKRVNTFVDFRTELVEGSSKRAREELTQESAKKQKVDNDK
;
A
#
# COMPACT_ATOMS: atom_id res chain seq x y z
N MET A 1 7.56 23.61 25.86
CA MET A 1 8.20 23.69 24.52
C MET A 1 8.56 22.29 24.05
N ASN A 2 7.89 21.77 23.02
CA ASN A 2 8.25 20.51 22.39
C ASN A 2 9.42 20.76 21.44
N LYS A 3 10.65 20.57 21.92
CA LYS A 3 11.84 20.68 21.07
C LYS A 3 11.86 19.49 20.11
N PRO A 4 12.16 19.70 18.82
CA PRO A 4 12.32 18.59 17.89
C PRO A 4 13.44 17.66 18.37
N PRO A 5 13.32 16.35 18.12
CA PRO A 5 14.33 15.39 18.57
C PRO A 5 15.67 15.66 17.88
N THR A 6 16.76 15.57 18.64
CA THR A 6 18.11 15.70 18.12
C THR A 6 18.47 14.53 17.20
N GLN A 7 19.49 14.71 16.35
CA GLN A 7 19.97 13.65 15.46
C GLN A 7 20.35 12.36 16.21
N ALA A 8 20.92 12.48 17.41
CA ALA A 8 21.23 11.33 18.27
C ALA A 8 19.96 10.62 18.76
N GLN A 9 18.91 11.36 19.11
CA GLN A 9 17.61 10.80 19.50
C GLN A 9 16.93 10.12 18.31
N GLN A 10 16.91 10.76 17.14
CA GLN A 10 16.40 10.17 15.90
C GLN A 10 17.14 8.88 15.55
N ARG A 11 18.47 8.87 15.66
CA ARG A 11 19.29 7.68 15.43
C ARG A 11 18.94 6.55 16.38
N LYS A 12 18.73 6.85 17.67
CA LYS A 12 18.30 5.85 18.66
C LYS A 12 16.96 5.23 18.28
N ILE A 13 16.00 6.05 17.86
CA ILE A 13 14.68 5.61 17.41
C ILE A 13 14.80 4.70 16.18
N MET A 14 15.50 5.14 15.13
CA MET A 14 15.70 4.35 13.91
C MET A 14 16.39 3.01 14.18
N CYS A 15 17.43 3.00 15.03
CA CYS A 15 18.12 1.77 15.41
C CYS A 15 17.21 0.79 16.16
N THR A 16 16.37 1.28 17.07
CA THR A 16 15.39 0.44 17.78
C THR A 16 14.38 -0.16 16.82
N TYR A 17 13.84 0.65 15.89
CA TYR A 17 12.92 0.17 14.87
C TYR A 17 13.54 -0.93 13.99
N LEU A 18 14.74 -0.68 13.46
CA LEU A 18 15.45 -1.65 12.61
C LEU A 18 15.82 -2.93 13.35
N LYS A 19 16.11 -2.86 14.66
CA LYS A 19 16.31 -4.06 15.48
C LYS A 19 15.07 -4.96 15.46
N ASN A 20 13.89 -4.36 15.61
CA ASN A 20 12.63 -5.10 15.71
C ASN A 20 12.12 -5.55 14.34
N MET A 21 12.19 -4.68 13.32
CA MET A 21 11.64 -4.97 11.99
C MET A 21 12.55 -5.84 11.12
N GLU A 22 13.87 -5.67 11.23
CA GLU A 22 14.83 -6.35 10.35
C GLU A 22 15.68 -7.37 11.12
N GLY A 23 15.42 -7.60 12.42
CA GLY A 23 16.16 -8.55 13.26
C GLY A 23 17.64 -8.20 13.47
N LYS A 24 18.05 -6.95 13.19
CA LYS A 24 19.46 -6.55 13.19
C LYS A 24 20.01 -6.32 14.60
N LYS A 25 21.26 -6.72 14.83
CA LYS A 25 21.97 -6.46 16.10
C LYS A 25 22.26 -4.96 16.27
N LEU A 26 21.95 -4.42 17.45
CA LEU A 26 22.16 -3.00 17.77
C LEU A 26 23.62 -2.56 17.63
N LYS A 27 24.60 -3.41 18.01
CA LYS A 27 26.04 -3.12 17.87
C LYS A 27 26.43 -2.84 16.40
N GLY A 28 25.87 -3.60 15.47
CA GLY A 28 26.11 -3.42 14.03
C GLY A 28 25.49 -2.12 13.47
N LEU A 29 24.36 -1.69 14.02
CA LEU A 29 23.72 -0.42 13.65
C LEU A 29 24.46 0.78 14.26
N LYS A 30 24.91 0.68 15.51
CA LYS A 30 25.65 1.74 16.21
C LYS A 30 26.99 2.09 15.58
N ASN A 31 27.59 1.20 14.80
CA ASN A 31 28.85 1.45 14.11
C ASN A 31 28.67 2.05 12.70
N LYS A 32 27.43 2.23 12.23
CA LYS A 32 27.12 2.79 10.90
C LYS A 32 26.89 4.31 10.97
N THR A 33 27.13 4.98 9.84
CA THR A 33 26.79 6.40 9.68
C THR A 33 25.28 6.62 9.79
N PHE A 34 24.88 7.86 10.12
CA PHE A 34 23.49 8.23 10.22
C PHE A 34 22.74 8.01 8.90
N ASP A 35 23.31 8.45 7.77
CA ASP A 35 22.69 8.31 6.44
C ASP A 35 22.46 6.85 6.06
N SER A 36 23.40 5.96 6.42
CA SER A 36 23.22 4.52 6.22
C SER A 36 22.05 3.97 7.03
N ILE A 37 21.89 4.43 8.29
CA ILE A 37 20.77 4.05 9.16
C ILE A 37 19.45 4.57 8.60
N GLN A 38 19.42 5.83 8.15
CA GLN A 38 18.24 6.46 7.56
C GLN A 38 17.79 5.73 6.29
N LYS A 39 18.70 5.43 5.36
CA LYS A 39 18.37 4.67 4.15
C LYS A 39 17.80 3.28 4.44
N MET A 40 18.30 2.60 5.47
CA MET A 40 17.73 1.31 5.92
C MET A 40 16.34 1.49 6.52
N PHE A 41 16.17 2.52 7.34
CA PHE A 41 14.91 2.85 7.98
C PHE A 41 13.83 3.14 6.94
N ASP A 42 14.09 4.01 5.96
CA ASP A 42 13.13 4.39 4.92
C ASP A 42 12.66 3.17 4.11
N LYS A 43 13.58 2.24 3.80
CA LYS A 43 13.25 0.99 3.11
C LYS A 43 12.33 0.10 3.94
N ALA A 44 12.64 -0.08 5.23
CA ALA A 44 11.84 -0.88 6.14
C ALA A 44 10.48 -0.23 6.42
N PHE A 45 10.44 1.09 6.58
CA PHE A 45 9.23 1.87 6.80
C PHE A 45 8.31 1.84 5.57
N LYS A 46 8.86 1.98 4.36
CA LYS A 46 8.10 1.84 3.12
C LYS A 46 7.45 0.46 3.01
N ARG A 47 8.16 -0.62 3.34
CA ARG A 47 7.60 -1.98 3.32
C ARG A 47 6.39 -2.12 4.24
N VAL A 48 6.46 -1.57 5.45
CA VAL A 48 5.35 -1.60 6.42
C VAL A 48 4.15 -0.79 5.93
N ASN A 49 4.40 0.35 5.29
CA ASN A 49 3.34 1.23 4.80
C ASN A 49 2.82 0.89 3.40
N THR A 50 3.39 -0.10 2.70
CA THR A 50 2.90 -0.52 1.37
C THR A 50 1.70 -1.48 1.50
N PHE A 51 0.73 -1.14 2.36
CA PHE A 51 -0.50 -1.92 2.42
C PHE A 51 -1.33 -1.63 1.17
N VAL A 52 -1.37 -2.61 0.26
CA VAL A 52 -2.29 -2.60 -0.89
C VAL A 52 -3.51 -3.41 -0.47
N ASP A 53 -4.68 -2.75 -0.49
CA ASP A 53 -5.94 -3.42 -0.20
C ASP A 53 -6.23 -4.44 -1.33
N PHE A 54 -6.23 -5.73 -0.99
CA PHE A 54 -6.52 -6.83 -1.90
C PHE A 54 -7.88 -6.69 -2.61
N ARG A 55 -8.82 -5.88 -2.07
CA ARG A 55 -10.10 -5.59 -2.74
C ARG A 55 -9.96 -4.66 -3.94
N THR A 56 -8.94 -3.80 -3.97
CA THR A 56 -8.73 -2.88 -5.10
C THR A 56 -8.31 -3.62 -6.38
N GLU A 57 -7.58 -4.75 -6.27
CA GLU A 57 -7.28 -5.62 -7.40
C GLU A 57 -8.51 -6.41 -7.91
N LEU A 58 -9.45 -6.78 -7.04
CA LEU A 58 -10.64 -7.54 -7.46
C LEU A 58 -11.62 -6.69 -8.28
N VAL A 59 -11.79 -5.40 -7.92
CA VAL A 59 -12.70 -4.49 -8.63
C VAL A 59 -12.19 -4.14 -10.03
N GLU A 60 -10.88 -3.98 -10.23
CA GLU A 60 -10.30 -3.72 -11.55
C GLU A 60 -10.45 -4.93 -12.49
N GLY A 61 -10.37 -6.16 -11.97
CA GLY A 61 -10.60 -7.39 -12.72
C GLY A 61 -12.07 -7.69 -13.04
N SER A 62 -13.00 -7.34 -12.14
CA SER A 62 -14.43 -7.62 -12.32
C SER A 62 -15.18 -6.58 -13.16
N SER A 63 -14.67 -5.34 -13.26
CA SER A 63 -15.36 -4.26 -13.99
C SER A 63 -15.36 -4.42 -15.52
N LYS A 64 -14.55 -5.34 -16.09
CA LYS A 64 -14.50 -5.57 -17.55
C LYS A 64 -15.54 -6.58 -18.07
N ARG A 65 -16.23 -7.33 -17.21
CA ARG A 65 -17.23 -8.35 -17.67
C ARG A 65 -18.68 -7.96 -17.44
N ALA A 66 -18.97 -6.99 -16.57
CA ALA A 66 -20.36 -6.68 -16.19
C ALA A 66 -21.06 -5.63 -17.09
N ARG A 67 -20.36 -4.98 -18.03
CA ARG A 67 -20.96 -3.93 -18.86
C ARG A 67 -21.55 -4.44 -20.19
N GLU A 68 -21.15 -5.61 -20.67
CA GLU A 68 -21.55 -6.12 -21.98
C GLU A 68 -22.83 -6.97 -21.93
N GLU A 69 -23.09 -7.71 -20.83
CA GLU A 69 -24.30 -8.52 -20.69
C GLU A 69 -25.59 -7.70 -20.54
N LEU A 70 -25.54 -6.52 -19.91
CA LEU A 70 -26.75 -5.71 -19.65
C LEU A 70 -27.29 -4.97 -20.89
N THR A 71 -26.48 -4.80 -21.94
CA THR A 71 -26.92 -4.11 -23.17
C THR A 71 -27.59 -5.01 -24.20
N GLN A 72 -27.46 -6.34 -24.08
CA GLN A 72 -28.03 -7.26 -25.07
C GLN A 72 -29.49 -7.68 -24.75
N GLU A 73 -29.91 -7.63 -23.49
CA GLU A 73 -31.24 -8.11 -23.08
C GLU A 73 -32.37 -7.10 -23.37
N SER A 74 -32.11 -5.79 -23.33
CA SER A 74 -33.14 -4.76 -23.52
C SER A 74 -33.51 -4.49 -25.00
N ALA A 75 -32.75 -5.01 -25.97
CA ALA A 75 -32.98 -4.73 -27.39
C ALA A 75 -33.96 -5.70 -28.09
N LYS A 76 -34.51 -6.71 -27.39
CA LYS A 76 -35.31 -7.79 -28.02
C LYS A 76 -36.82 -7.78 -27.76
N LYS A 77 -37.41 -6.71 -27.21
CA LYS A 77 -38.87 -6.65 -27.01
C LYS A 77 -39.50 -5.37 -27.57
N GLN A 78 -39.69 -5.31 -28.88
CA GLN A 78 -40.82 -4.59 -29.46
C GLN A 78 -41.12 -5.10 -30.87
N LYS A 79 -42.04 -6.07 -31.00
CA LYS A 79 -42.96 -6.24 -32.13
C LYS A 79 -44.14 -7.11 -31.68
N VAL A 80 -45.31 -6.51 -31.44
CA VAL A 80 -46.60 -7.12 -31.75
C VAL A 80 -47.46 -6.01 -32.34
N ASP A 81 -47.73 -6.17 -33.63
CA ASP A 81 -48.71 -5.43 -34.42
C ASP A 81 -50.10 -5.75 -33.85
N ASN A 82 -50.94 -4.74 -33.61
CA ASN A 82 -52.34 -4.95 -33.27
C ASN A 82 -53.18 -4.45 -34.44
N ASP A 83 -53.58 -5.39 -35.29
CA ASP A 83 -54.50 -5.19 -36.41
C ASP A 83 -55.85 -5.80 -36.00
N LYS A 84 -56.82 -4.94 -35.66
CA LYS A 84 -58.26 -5.16 -35.92
C LYS A 84 -59.09 -3.89 -35.71
#